data_AF-A0A2E0H1Y2-F1
#
_entry.id   AF-A0A2E0H1Y2-F1
#
_cell.length_a   1.000
_cell.length_b   1.000
_cell.length_c   1.000
_cell.angle_alpha   90.00
_cell.angle_beta   90.00
_cell.angle_gamma   90.00
#
_symmetry.space_group_name_H-M   'P 1'
#
loop_
_entity.id
_entity.type
_entity.pdbx_description
1 polymer ?
#
loop_
_entity_poly.entity_id
_entity_poly.type
_entity_poly.pdbx_seq_one_letter_code
_entity_poly.pdbx_strand_id
1 'polypeptide(L)'
;MKRFMETDDPWAVINHPLEPWVLKLHVLSAPAMLFAVGLIATNHIWRSLKSNLPTGRRSGVLATYTFFPLVLTGYLIQVVIDELSLEILSWSHLGLGILCTWAVLAHRYVLKPFFKKKTRRGTLPVQINKNSLNP
;
A
#
# COMPACT_ATOMS: atom_id res chain seq x y z
N MET A 1 -8.01 10.72 -18.30
CA MET A 1 -9.47 10.62 -18.57
C MET A 1 -9.88 11.43 -19.80
N LYS A 2 -8.96 11.69 -20.73
CA LYS A 2 -9.20 12.42 -21.98
C LYS A 2 -10.03 11.65 -23.03
N ARG A 3 -10.24 10.34 -22.83
CA ARG A 3 -10.90 9.41 -23.78
C ARG A 3 -12.32 9.00 -23.40
N PHE A 4 -12.87 9.48 -22.28
CA PHE A 4 -14.20 9.05 -21.80
C PHE A 4 -15.32 10.06 -22.09
N MET A 5 -14.97 11.32 -22.35
CA MET A 5 -15.87 12.36 -22.87
C MET A 5 -15.05 13.22 -23.82
N GLU A 6 -15.39 13.17 -25.11
CA GLU A 6 -14.92 14.16 -26.09
C GLU A 6 -15.88 15.35 -26.02
N THR A 7 -15.32 16.55 -25.97
CA THR A 7 -16.13 17.77 -26.15
C THR A 7 -16.27 18.02 -27.64
N ASP A 8 -17.43 18.52 -28.08
CA ASP A 8 -17.67 18.89 -29.48
C ASP A 8 -16.81 20.08 -29.97
N ASP A 9 -16.09 20.77 -29.07
CA ASP A 9 -15.22 21.90 -29.40
C ASP A 9 -13.76 21.42 -29.67
N PRO A 10 -13.24 21.60 -30.91
CA PRO A 10 -11.88 21.24 -31.28
C PRO A 10 -10.77 21.93 -30.46
N TRP A 11 -11.10 23.03 -29.75
CA TRP A 11 -10.16 23.82 -28.97
C TRP A 11 -10.31 23.64 -27.46
N ALA A 12 -11.18 22.73 -27.01
CA ALA A 12 -11.38 22.50 -25.59
C ALA A 12 -10.13 21.88 -24.94
N VAL A 13 -9.46 22.69 -24.11
CA VAL A 13 -8.33 22.26 -23.28
C VAL A 13 -8.78 21.30 -22.17
N ILE A 14 -10.06 21.34 -21.77
CA ILE A 14 -10.63 20.56 -20.67
C ILE A 14 -11.75 19.68 -21.24
N ASN A 15 -11.56 18.36 -21.18
CA ASN A 15 -12.56 17.40 -21.67
C ASN A 15 -13.57 16.99 -20.59
N HIS A 16 -13.17 17.03 -19.32
CA HIS A 16 -14.04 16.76 -18.19
C HIS A 16 -13.88 17.84 -17.10
N PRO A 17 -14.96 18.44 -16.58
CA PRO A 17 -14.86 19.57 -15.63
C PRO A 17 -14.13 19.21 -14.33
N LEU A 18 -14.13 17.93 -13.93
CA LEU A 18 -13.38 17.44 -12.76
C LEU A 18 -11.92 17.09 -13.03
N GLU A 19 -11.49 16.99 -14.29
CA GLU A 19 -10.10 16.64 -14.65
C GLU A 19 -9.05 17.56 -13.99
N PRO A 20 -9.17 18.91 -14.06
CA PRO A 20 -8.17 19.79 -13.43
C PRO A 20 -8.17 19.69 -11.90
N TRP A 21 -9.33 19.42 -11.28
CA TRP A 21 -9.44 19.28 -9.84
C TRP A 21 -8.81 17.98 -9.34
N VAL A 22 -9.09 16.86 -10.00
CA VAL A 22 -8.52 15.56 -9.65
C VAL A 22 -7.00 15.57 -9.84
N LEU A 23 -6.51 16.18 -10.93
CA LEU A 23 -5.07 16.28 -11.17
C LEU A 23 -4.37 17.13 -10.09
N LYS A 24 -4.92 18.30 -9.75
CA LYS A 24 -4.39 19.17 -8.69
C LYS A 24 -4.38 18.45 -7.33
N LEU A 25 -5.48 17.80 -6.96
CA LEU A 25 -5.57 17.02 -5.72
C LEU A 25 -4.57 15.86 -5.71
N HIS A 26 -4.36 15.19 -6.84
CA HIS A 26 -3.38 14.10 -6.94
C HIS A 26 -1.96 14.61 -6.72
N VAL A 27 -1.56 15.69 -7.39
CA VAL A 27 -0.21 16.28 -7.23
C VAL A 27 0.02 16.78 -5.80
N LEU A 28 -1.00 17.30 -5.12
CA LEU A 28 -0.89 17.72 -3.72
C LEU A 28 -0.90 16.56 -2.72
N SER A 29 -1.70 15.53 -2.98
CA SER A 29 -1.83 14.38 -2.07
C SER A 29 -0.71 13.35 -2.24
N ALA A 30 -0.09 13.25 -3.42
CA ALA A 30 0.96 12.28 -3.69
C ALA A 30 2.18 12.42 -2.75
N PRO A 31 2.75 13.62 -2.49
CA PRO A 31 3.83 13.80 -1.52
C PRO A 31 3.41 13.42 -0.09
N ALA A 32 2.19 13.76 0.32
CA ALA A 32 1.68 13.42 1.64
C ALA A 32 1.51 11.90 1.81
N MET A 33 1.00 11.21 0.78
CA MET A 33 0.91 9.75 0.75
C MET A 33 2.30 9.11 0.77
N LEU A 34 3.24 9.63 -0.02
CA LEU A 34 4.61 9.14 -0.06
C LEU A 34 5.29 9.25 1.32
N PHE A 35 5.12 10.39 1.99
CA PHE A 35 5.63 10.60 3.34
C PHE A 35 5.00 9.65 4.36
N ALA A 36 3.68 9.51 4.35
CA ALA A 36 2.97 8.59 5.24
C ALA A 36 3.41 7.13 5.04
N VAL A 37 3.52 6.69 3.78
CA VAL A 37 4.04 5.35 3.45
C VAL A 37 5.49 5.21 3.89
N GLY A 38 6.32 6.24 3.71
CA GLY A 38 7.70 6.29 4.21
C GLY A 38 7.78 6.07 5.72
N LEU A 39 6.98 6.79 6.51
CA LEU A 39 6.91 6.61 7.97
C LEU A 39 6.48 5.20 8.38
N ILE A 40 5.46 4.65 7.70
CA ILE A 40 4.99 3.29 7.95
C ILE A 40 6.09 2.29 7.60
N ALA A 41 6.73 2.45 6.44
CA ALA A 41 7.83 1.63 5.97
C ALA A 41 9.00 1.66 6.95
N THR A 42 9.42 2.83 7.45
CA THR A 42 10.47 2.93 8.46
C THR A 42 10.08 2.18 9.73
N ASN A 43 8.87 2.37 10.26
CA ASN A 43 8.49 1.69 11.50
C ASN A 43 8.24 0.18 11.32
N HIS A 44 7.75 -0.28 10.16
CA HIS A 44 7.48 -1.69 9.90
C HIS A 44 8.69 -2.46 9.35
N ILE A 45 9.38 -1.95 8.34
CA ILE A 45 10.54 -2.60 7.72
C ILE A 45 11.70 -2.62 8.69
N TRP A 46 12.03 -1.50 9.35
CA TRP A 46 13.13 -1.45 10.33
C TRP A 46 12.88 -2.38 11.53
N ARG A 47 11.65 -2.39 12.04
CA ARG A 47 11.26 -3.27 13.15
C ARG A 47 11.21 -4.73 12.71
N SER A 48 10.80 -5.03 11.48
CA SER A 48 10.81 -6.38 10.92
C SER A 48 12.22 -6.89 10.60
N LEU A 49 13.17 -6.00 10.26
CA LEU A 49 14.59 -6.33 10.15
C LEU A 49 15.18 -6.65 11.52
N LYS A 50 14.87 -5.85 12.54
CA LYS A 50 15.37 -6.02 13.91
C LYS A 50 14.75 -7.21 14.66
N SER A 51 13.47 -7.45 14.47
CA SER A 51 12.75 -8.59 15.07
C SER A 51 12.70 -9.72 14.05
N ASN A 52 13.50 -10.77 14.25
CA ASN A 52 13.68 -11.91 13.35
C ASN A 52 12.45 -12.85 13.26
N LEU A 53 11.22 -12.29 13.27
CA LEU A 53 9.98 -13.05 13.17
C LEU A 53 9.65 -13.31 11.68
N PRO A 54 9.53 -14.59 11.26
CA PRO A 54 9.33 -14.97 9.86
C PRO A 54 7.90 -14.71 9.33
N THR A 55 6.93 -14.48 10.22
CA THR A 55 5.51 -14.42 9.86
C THR A 55 5.11 -13.00 9.44
N GLY A 56 5.14 -12.71 8.14
CA GLY A 56 4.67 -11.44 7.55
C GLY A 56 5.68 -10.66 6.70
N ARG A 57 6.96 -11.09 6.67
CA ARG A 57 8.03 -10.44 5.88
C ARG A 57 7.75 -10.42 4.37
N ARG A 58 7.30 -11.55 3.80
CA ARG A 58 7.11 -11.70 2.35
C ARG A 58 6.06 -10.75 1.78
N SER A 59 4.94 -10.56 2.49
CA SER A 59 3.88 -9.66 2.03
C SER A 59 4.26 -8.18 2.18
N GLY A 60 5.05 -7.81 3.20
CA GLY A 60 5.59 -6.46 3.34
C GLY A 60 6.66 -6.11 2.27
N VAL A 61 7.53 -7.08 1.94
CA VAL A 61 8.52 -6.93 0.86
C VAL A 61 7.82 -6.77 -0.49
N LEU A 62 6.79 -7.60 -0.77
CA LEU A 62 6.02 -7.49 -2.00
C LEU A 62 5.35 -6.12 -2.16
N ALA A 63 4.78 -5.57 -1.08
CA ALA A 63 4.18 -4.23 -1.09
C ALA A 63 5.23 -3.12 -1.32
N THR A 64 6.45 -3.29 -0.81
CA THR A 64 7.55 -2.33 -1.04
C THR A 64 8.02 -2.37 -2.50
N TYR A 65 8.15 -3.57 -3.07
CA TYR A 65 8.54 -3.75 -4.47
C TYR A 65 7.51 -3.25 -5.47
N THR A 66 6.22 -3.22 -5.14
CA THR A 66 5.20 -2.61 -6.00
C THR A 66 5.10 -1.10 -5.81
N PHE A 67 5.38 -0.59 -4.60
CA PHE A 67 5.34 0.84 -4.31
C PHE A 67 6.52 1.61 -4.94
N PHE A 68 7.72 1.05 -4.95
CA PHE A 68 8.89 1.69 -5.55
C PHE A 68 8.72 2.07 -7.04
N PRO A 69 8.36 1.13 -7.95
CA PRO A 69 8.15 1.46 -9.36
C PRO A 69 6.95 2.39 -9.57
N LEU A 70 5.95 2.38 -8.68
CA LEU A 70 4.83 3.32 -8.73
C LEU A 70 5.31 4.77 -8.54
N VAL A 71 6.17 5.01 -7.55
CA VAL A 71 6.75 6.35 -7.31
C VAL A 71 7.68 6.75 -8.45
N LEU A 72 8.52 5.82 -8.91
CA LEU A 72 9.47 6.07 -9.99
C LEU A 72 8.76 6.48 -11.29
N THR A 73 7.71 5.75 -11.68
CA THR A 73 6.92 6.10 -12.88
C THR A 73 6.24 7.45 -12.73
N GLY A 74 5.72 7.79 -11.54
CA GLY A 74 5.12 9.10 -11.29
C GLY A 74 6.11 10.25 -11.42
N TYR A 75 7.35 10.07 -10.97
CA TYR A 75 8.41 11.05 -11.16
C TYR A 75 8.84 11.16 -12.63
N LEU A 76 9.00 10.04 -13.32
CA LEU A 76 9.42 10.05 -14.72
C LEU A 76 8.41 10.76 -15.64
N ILE A 77 7.10 10.68 -15.36
CA ILE A 77 6.07 11.44 -16.08
C ILE A 77 6.33 12.95 -16.01
N GLN A 78 6.99 13.45 -14.96
CA GLN A 78 7.28 14.89 -14.81
C GLN A 78 8.53 15.33 -15.59
N VAL A 79 9.42 14.40 -15.94
CA VAL A 79 10.73 14.67 -16.55
C VAL A 79 10.74 14.38 -18.04
N VAL A 80 9.99 13.35 -18.47
CA VAL A 80 9.95 12.92 -19.86
C VAL A 80 9.10 13.86 -20.70
N ILE A 81 9.60 14.22 -21.89
CA ILE A 81 8.95 15.13 -22.83
C ILE A 81 8.38 14.37 -24.04
N ASP A 82 8.90 13.16 -24.31
CA ASP A 82 8.52 12.31 -25.44
C ASP A 82 7.10 11.73 -25.29
N GLU A 83 6.28 11.84 -26.34
CA GLU A 83 4.86 11.48 -26.31
C GLU A 83 4.63 9.97 -26.10
N LEU A 84 5.38 9.12 -26.80
CA LEU A 84 5.26 7.67 -26.69
C LEU A 84 5.64 7.20 -25.28
N SER A 85 6.73 7.75 -24.76
CA SER A 85 7.20 7.48 -23.41
C SER A 85 6.18 7.93 -22.37
N LEU A 86 5.58 9.11 -22.51
CA LEU A 86 4.51 9.59 -21.63
C LEU A 86 3.26 8.68 -21.66
N GLU A 87 2.86 8.17 -22.82
CA GLU A 87 1.73 7.23 -22.92
C GLU A 87 2.03 5.93 -22.17
N ILE A 88 3.19 5.31 -22.42
CA ILE A 88 3.59 4.07 -21.76
C ILE A 88 3.69 4.27 -20.24
N LEU A 89 4.30 5.37 -19.80
CA LEU A 89 4.47 5.67 -18.38
C LEU A 89 3.12 5.93 -17.70
N SER A 90 2.21 6.66 -18.35
CA SER A 90 0.87 6.94 -17.83
C SER A 90 0.08 5.65 -17.59
N TRP A 91 0.06 4.74 -18.57
CA TRP A 91 -0.57 3.42 -18.43
C TRP A 91 0.11 2.57 -17.35
N SER A 92 1.45 2.56 -17.34
CA SER A 92 2.23 1.82 -16.35
C SER A 92 1.96 2.33 -14.93
N HIS A 93 1.93 3.64 -14.74
CA HIS A 93 1.67 4.28 -13.45
C HIS A 93 0.26 3.94 -12.93
N LEU A 94 -0.75 4.00 -13.81
CA LEU A 94 -2.13 3.62 -13.48
C LEU A 94 -2.22 2.14 -13.09
N GLY A 95 -1.60 1.26 -13.88
CA GLY A 95 -1.56 -0.19 -13.60
C GLY A 95 -0.85 -0.51 -12.28
N LEU A 96 0.30 0.10 -12.03
CA LEU A 96 1.05 -0.03 -10.77
C LEU A 96 0.25 0.51 -9.58
N GLY A 97 -0.53 1.57 -9.74
CA GLY A 97 -1.35 2.13 -8.68
C GLY A 97 -2.44 1.17 -8.21
N ILE A 98 -3.12 0.53 -9.17
CA ILE A 98 -4.11 -0.52 -8.90
C ILE A 98 -3.43 -1.72 -8.23
N LEU A 99 -2.32 -2.19 -8.79
CA LEU A 99 -1.57 -3.34 -8.27
C LEU A 99 -1.06 -3.08 -6.84
N CYS A 100 -0.53 -1.90 -6.57
CA CYS A 100 -0.06 -1.50 -5.24
C CYS A 100 -1.21 -1.48 -4.22
N THR A 101 -2.37 -0.94 -4.61
CA THR A 101 -3.57 -0.93 -3.76
C THR A 101 -4.00 -2.36 -3.39
N TRP A 102 -4.04 -3.25 -4.38
CA TRP A 102 -4.32 -4.68 -4.16
C TRP A 102 -3.27 -5.37 -3.29
N ALA A 103 -1.98 -5.10 -3.50
CA ALA A 103 -0.90 -5.67 -2.71
C ALA A 103 -1.00 -5.25 -1.22
N VAL A 104 -1.30 -3.98 -0.94
CA VAL A 104 -1.49 -3.47 0.42
C VAL A 104 -2.75 -4.04 1.06
N LEU A 105 -3.85 -4.14 0.32
CA LEU A 105 -5.08 -4.80 0.80
C LEU A 105 -4.81 -6.27 1.14
N ALA A 106 -4.18 -7.02 0.24
CA ALA A 106 -3.80 -8.41 0.48
C ALA A 106 -2.88 -8.54 1.71
N HIS A 107 -1.89 -7.67 1.87
CA HIS A 107 -1.06 -7.62 3.07
C HIS A 107 -1.89 -7.42 4.35
N ARG A 108 -2.87 -6.51 4.33
CA ARG A 108 -3.79 -6.28 5.46
C ARG A 108 -4.68 -7.49 5.74
N TYR A 109 -5.18 -8.18 4.71
CA TYR A 109 -6.00 -9.39 4.88
C TYR A 109 -5.19 -10.60 5.36
N VAL A 110 -3.92 -10.71 5.00
CA VAL A 110 -3.01 -11.77 5.46
C VAL A 110 -2.57 -11.54 6.91
N LEU A 111 -2.52 -10.28 7.38
CA LEU A 111 -2.24 -9.96 8.79
C LEU A 111 -3.48 -10.09 9.70
N LYS A 112 -4.70 -9.86 9.18
CA LYS A 112 -5.95 -9.97 9.95
C LYS A 112 -6.36 -11.36 10.48
N PRO A 113 -5.98 -12.54 9.95
CA PRO A 113 -6.51 -13.80 10.46
C PRO A 113 -5.71 -14.32 11.67
N PHE A 114 -4.53 -13.75 11.96
CA PHE A 114 -3.63 -14.33 12.97
C PHE A 114 -3.81 -13.76 14.39
N PHE A 115 -4.25 -12.51 14.53
CA PHE A 115 -4.53 -11.92 15.85
C PHE A 115 -5.81 -12.46 16.51
N LYS A 116 -6.68 -13.17 15.77
CA LYS A 116 -7.87 -13.83 16.34
C LYS A 116 -7.57 -15.23 16.91
N LYS A 117 -6.32 -15.71 16.87
CA LYS A 117 -5.93 -17.05 17.33
C LYS A 117 -4.81 -17.02 18.38
N LYS A 118 -4.85 -16.10 19.33
CA LYS A 118 -4.03 -16.19 20.56
C LYS A 118 -4.77 -15.72 21.83
N THR A 119 -6.02 -16.15 21.98
CA THR A 119 -6.70 -16.11 23.28
C THR A 119 -7.42 -17.43 23.54
N ARG A 120 -6.69 -18.55 23.63
CA ARG A 120 -7.09 -19.78 24.36
C ARG A 120 -5.87 -20.69 24.56
N ARG A 121 -4.97 -20.33 25.48
CA ARG A 121 -4.09 -21.28 26.18
C ARG A 121 -3.54 -20.57 27.40
N GLY A 122 -4.20 -20.77 28.54
CA GLY A 122 -3.83 -20.10 29.78
C GLY A 122 -4.76 -20.38 30.96
N THR A 123 -5.33 -21.57 31.06
CA THR A 123 -5.83 -22.11 32.34
C THR A 123 -5.26 -23.50 32.47
N LEU A 124 -4.04 -23.56 33.02
CA LEU A 124 -3.51 -24.79 33.59
C LEU A 124 -4.46 -25.17 34.73
N PRO A 125 -5.08 -26.36 34.75
CA PRO A 125 -5.69 -26.83 35.98
C PRO A 125 -4.54 -27.06 36.96
N VAL A 126 -4.37 -26.14 37.91
CA VAL A 126 -3.58 -26.39 39.10
C VAL A 126 -4.25 -27.57 39.79
N GLN A 127 -3.71 -28.75 39.58
CA GLN A 127 -4.04 -29.95 40.33
C GLN A 127 -3.50 -29.73 41.74
N ILE A 128 -4.29 -29.05 42.58
CA ILE A 128 -4.01 -28.96 44.02
C ILE A 128 -4.18 -30.37 44.57
N ASN A 129 -3.04 -31.03 44.80
CA ASN A 129 -2.95 -32.31 45.46
C ASN A 129 -3.44 -32.15 46.91
N LYS A 130 -4.62 -32.72 47.19
CA LYS A 130 -5.27 -32.70 48.51
C LYS A 130 -4.58 -33.56 49.58
N ASN A 131 -3.47 -34.25 49.24
CA ASN A 131 -2.76 -35.12 50.18
C ASN A 131 -1.61 -34.42 50.93
N SER A 132 -1.46 -33.10 50.81
CA SER A 132 -0.38 -32.34 51.49
C SER A 132 -0.77 -31.72 52.84
N LEU A 133 -1.99 -31.98 53.33
CA LEU A 133 -2.51 -31.41 54.58
C LEU A 133 -2.86 -32.49 55.62
N ASN A 134 -1.93 -33.40 55.92
CA ASN A 134 -2.01 -34.18 57.16
C ASN A 134 -0.64 -34.69 57.63
N PRO A 135 -0.04 -34.09 58.65
CA PRO A 135 0.68 -34.81 59.69
C PRO A 135 -0.20 -35.04 60.93
#